data_AF-A0A2T2RSC7-F1
#
_entry.id   AF-A0A2T2RSC7-F1
#
_cell.length_a   1.000
_cell.length_b   1.000
_cell.length_c   1.000
_cell.angle_alpha   90.00
_cell.angle_beta   90.00
_cell.angle_gamma   90.00
#
_symmetry.space_group_name_H-M   'P 1'
#
loop_
_entity.id
_entity.type
_entity.pdbx_description
1 polymer ?
#
loop_
_entity_poly.entity_id
_entity_poly.type
_entity_poly.pdbx_seq_one_letter_code
_entity_poly.pdbx_strand_id
1 'polypeptide(L)' 'MKKSKVVSKRLISRDGKVTAEAKSVVSVSSNSESATNQSVTVSIDSSEGGSSSSSFCSSSSSTSTTQSSRSN' A
#
# COMPACT_ATOMS: atom_id res chain seq x y z
N MET A 1 -14.03 2.79 13.80
CA MET A 1 -13.84 1.53 13.04
C MET A 1 -12.77 1.78 11.98
N LYS A 2 -11.63 1.07 11.95
CA LYS A 2 -10.64 1.29 10.87
C LYS A 2 -11.13 0.62 9.59
N LYS A 3 -11.18 1.32 8.46
CA LYS A 3 -11.46 0.72 7.14
C LYS A 3 -10.13 0.33 6.52
N SER A 4 -10.00 -0.90 6.02
CA SER A 4 -8.82 -1.35 5.30
C SER A 4 -9.19 -2.03 3.99
N LYS A 5 -8.34 -1.88 2.98
CA LYS A 5 -8.43 -2.59 1.70
C LYS A 5 -7.06 -3.17 1.37
N VAL A 6 -7.05 -4.44 0.98
CA VAL A 6 -5.85 -5.14 0.54
C VAL A 6 -6.00 -5.49 -0.93
N VAL A 7 -4.97 -5.19 -1.72
CA VAL A 7 -4.88 -5.59 -3.13
C VAL A 7 -3.58 -6.34 -3.33
N SER A 8 -3.63 -7.54 -3.90
CA SER A 8 -2.46 -8.30 -4.29
C SER A 8 -2.47 -8.58 -5.79
N LYS A 9 -1.28 -8.57 -6.39
CA LYS A 9 -1.04 -8.93 -7.79
C LYS A 9 0.17 -9.84 -7.86
N ARG A 10 0.12 -10.84 -8.73
CA ARG A 10 1.17 -11.83 -8.93
C ARG A 10 1.54 -11.91 -10.40
N LEU A 11 2.83 -12.03 -10.68
CA LEU A 11 3.34 -12.51 -11.95
C LEU A 11 3.60 -14.00 -11.81
N ILE A 12 3.02 -14.79 -12.70
CA ILE A 12 3.09 -16.25 -12.67
C ILE A 12 3.71 -16.70 -14.00
N SER A 13 4.77 -17.49 -13.93
CA SER A 13 5.43 -18.10 -15.08
C SER A 13 4.57 -19.21 -15.70
N ARG A 14 4.95 -19.67 -16.89
CA ARG A 14 4.21 -20.72 -17.61
C ARG A 14 4.17 -22.06 -16.86
N ASP A 15 5.17 -22.34 -16.03
CA ASP A 15 5.23 -23.52 -15.15
C ASP A 15 4.47 -23.34 -13.83
N GLY A 16 3.77 -22.21 -13.64
CA GLY A 16 2.89 -21.96 -12.49
C GLY A 16 3.59 -21.38 -11.26
N LYS A 17 4.89 -21.05 -11.33
CA LYS A 17 5.61 -20.42 -10.22
C LYS A 17 5.33 -18.93 -10.14
N VAL A 18 5.26 -18.38 -8.92
CA VAL A 18 5.16 -16.93 -8.71
C VAL A 18 6.55 -16.33 -8.83
N THR A 19 6.76 -15.51 -9.85
CA THR A 19 8.05 -14.84 -10.09
C THR A 19 8.10 -13.45 -9.47
N ALA A 20 6.94 -12.82 -9.25
CA ALA A 20 6.84 -11.61 -8.46
C ALA A 20 5.47 -11.48 -7.80
N GLU A 21 5.42 -10.91 -6.61
CA GLU A 21 4.20 -10.53 -5.91
C GLU A 21 4.28 -9.07 -5.46
N ALA A 22 3.22 -8.31 -5.71
CA ALA A 22 3.01 -6.98 -5.16
C ALA A 22 1.77 -6.98 -4.26
N LYS A 23 1.92 -6.50 -3.03
CA LYS A 23 0.83 -6.37 -2.05
C LYS A 23 0.72 -4.91 -1.62
N SER A 24 -0.46 -4.33 -1.80
CA SER A 24 -0.80 -3.00 -1.31
C SER A 24 -1.85 -3.10 -0.21
N VAL A 25 -1.59 -2.41 0.90
CA VAL A 25 -2.52 -2.25 2.02
C VAL A 25 -2.84 -0.78 2.16
N VAL A 26 -4.11 -0.43 2.03
CA VAL A 26 -4.62 0.92 2.28
C VAL A 26 -5.49 0.89 3.53
N SER A 27 -5.27 1.83 4.44
CA SER A 27 -6.07 1.96 5.65
C SER A 27 -6.47 3.42 5.87
N VAL A 28 -7.73 3.62 6.25
CA VAL A 28 -8.31 4.93 6.52
C VAL A 28 -8.80 4.95 7.97
N SER A 29 -8.41 6.00 8.70
CA SER A 29 -8.87 6.23 10.06
C SER A 29 -10.30 6.80 10.03
N SER A 30 -11.26 6.20 10.74
CA SER A 30 -12.64 6.71 10.78
C SER A 30 -12.80 7.95 11.65
N ASN A 31 -11.81 8.30 12.49
CA ASN A 31 -11.94 9.43 13.40
C ASN A 31 -11.71 10.77 12.70
N SER A 32 -11.16 10.73 11.50
CA SER A 32 -11.14 11.77 10.49
C SER A 32 -10.68 11.09 9.21
N GLU A 33 -11.52 11.07 8.16
CA GLU A 33 -11.10 10.64 6.80
C GLU A 33 -9.90 11.45 6.27
N SER A 34 -9.46 12.44 7.05
CA SER A 34 -8.20 13.16 6.95
C SER A 34 -6.98 12.26 6.76
N ALA A 35 -6.89 11.09 7.42
CA ALA A 35 -5.67 10.27 7.43
C ALA A 35 -5.79 8.99 6.60
N THR A 36 -5.03 8.92 5.50
CA THR A 36 -4.86 7.72 4.67
C THR A 36 -3.44 7.19 4.79
N ASN A 37 -3.30 5.92 5.17
CA ASN A 37 -2.03 5.21 5.21
C ASN A 37 -2.01 4.14 4.11
N GLN A 38 -0.99 4.16 3.26
CA GLN A 38 -0.76 3.13 2.25
C GLN A 38 0.63 2.52 2.43
N SER A 39 0.69 1.19 2.43
CA SER A 39 1.94 0.45 2.29
C SER A 39 1.92 -0.44 1.05
N VAL A 40 3.06 -0.54 0.37
CA VAL A 40 3.28 -1.42 -0.77
C VAL A 40 4.52 -2.26 -0.49
N THR A 41 4.40 -3.57 -0.67
CA THR A 41 5.50 -4.52 -0.61
C THR A 41 5.59 -5.24 -1.93
N VAL A 42 6.79 -5.31 -2.49
CA VAL A 42 7.08 -6.11 -3.69
C VAL A 42 8.12 -7.15 -3.33
N SER A 43 7.89 -8.38 -3.77
CA SER A 43 8.81 -9.50 -3.62
C SER A 43 9.06 -10.12 -4.99
N ILE A 44 10.32 -10.31 -5.35
CA ILE A 44 10.74 -10.90 -6.63
C ILE A 44 11.47 -12.20 -6.31
N ASP A 45 10.96 -13.31 -6.85
CA ASP A 45 11.62 -14.61 -6.76
C ASP A 45 12.65 -14.71 -7.88
N SER A 46 13.90 -14.99 -7.49
CA SER A 46 15.04 -15.07 -8.40
C SER A 46 15.68 -16.45 -8.35
N SER A 47 14.90 -17.52 -8.21
CA SER A 47 15.40 -18.90 -8.14
C SER A 47 16.25 -19.33 -9.34
N GLU A 48 16.24 -18.59 -10.45
CA GLU A 48 17.06 -18.87 -11.65
C GLU A 48 18.34 -18.01 -11.74
N GLY A 49 19.00 -17.70 -10.61
CA GLY A 49 20.37 -17.14 -10.59
C GLY A 49 20.46 -15.60 -10.57
N GLY A 50 19.37 -14.91 -10.29
CA GLY A 50 19.35 -13.47 -10.02
C GLY A 50 19.34 -13.16 -8.51
N SER A 51 19.70 -11.94 -8.12
CA SER A 51 19.49 -11.50 -6.73
C SER A 51 17.99 -11.39 -6.44
N SER A 52 17.49 -12.07 -5.41
CA SER A 52 16.14 -11.83 -4.88
C SER A 52 16.06 -10.39 -4.36
N SER A 53 15.02 -9.65 -4.73
CA SER A 53 14.86 -8.27 -4.31
C SER A 53 13.48 -8.04 -3.71
N SER A 54 13.44 -7.26 -2.64
CA SER A 54 12.21 -6.81 -2.01
C SER A 54 12.26 -5.31 -1.79
N SER A 55 11.18 -4.62 -2.11
CA SER A 55 11.04 -3.20 -1.82
C SER A 55 9.80 -2.95 -0.97
N PHE A 56 9.92 -2.02 -0.04
CA PHE A 56 8.81 -1.52 0.74
C PHE A 56 8.69 -0.01 0.53
N CYS A 57 7.47 0.46 0.34
CA CYS A 57 7.17 1.89 0.33
C CYS A 57 5.96 2.12 1.24
N SER A 58 6.05 3.13 2.11
CA SER A 58 4.96 3.54 2.98
C SER A 58 4.72 5.02 2.81
N SER A 59 3.46 5.41 2.64
CA SER A 59 3.05 6.79 2.55
C SER A 59 1.87 7.05 3.48
N SER A 60 1.89 8.22 4.10
CA SER A 60 0.83 8.71 4.98
C SER A 60 0.48 10.12 4.54
N SER A 61 -0.81 10.39 4.38
CA SER A 61 -1.30 11.74 4.08
C SER A 61 -2.38 12.11 5.07
N SER A 62 -2.32 13.35 5.55
CA SER A 62 -3.27 13.97 6.47
C SER A 62 -3.84 15.24 5.83
N THR A 63 -5.16 15.41 5.84
CA THR A 63 -5.83 16.64 5.34
C THR A 63 -6.13 17.59 6.51
N SER A 64 -5.56 18.79 6.50
CA SER A 64 -5.82 19.82 7.51
C SER A 64 -7.00 20.70 7.09
N THR A 65 -8.12 20.67 7.81
CA THR A 65 -9.23 21.62 7.59
C THR A 65 -8.98 22.89 8.41
N THR A 66 -8.57 23.98 7.76
CA THR A 66 -8.53 25.32 8.37
C THR A 66 -9.95 25.86 8.47
N GLN A 67 -10.55 25.77 9.66
CA GLN A 67 -11.87 26.34 9.95
C GLN A 67 -11.72 27.86 10.08
N SER A 68 -12.03 28.61 9.02
CA SER A 68 -12.06 30.07 9.07
C SER A 68 -13.38 30.50 9.72
N SER A 69 -13.36 30.81 11.01
CA SER A 69 -14.49 31.43 11.69
C SER A 69 -14.68 32.86 11.16
N ARG A 70 -15.67 33.03 10.27
CA ARG A 70 -16.21 34.36 9.94
C ARG A 70 -17.23 34.72 11.01
N SER A 71 -16.85 35.60 11.93
CA SER A 71 -17.77 36.26 12.85
C SER A 71 -18.38 37.48 12.15
N ASN A 72 -19.71 37.57 12.10
CA ASN A 72 -20.47 38.79 11.80
C ASN A 72 -21.03 39.35 13.10
#